data_AF-A0A7X1TG85-F1
#
_entry.id   AF-A0A7X1TG85-F1
#
_cell.length_a   1.000
_cell.length_b   1.000
_cell.length_c   1.000
_cell.angle_alpha   90.00
_cell.angle_beta   90.00
_cell.angle_gamma   90.00
#
_symmetry.space_group_name_H-M   'P 1'
#
loop_
_entity.id
_entity.type
_entity.pdbx_description
1 polymer ?
#
loop_
_entity_poly.entity_id
_entity_poly.type
_entity_poly.pdbx_seq_one_letter_code
_entity_poly.pdbx_strand_id
1 'polypeptide(L)'
;MSPVLETPPDATDAPERKATPHTAILEPDRRKDTELPSGLIPEKDAVRMAGYPGIMYLGIRGLEPLRLGDEVPYYEVAIHGTVYRGLARPVPGQSRQADTRDLKYGLARSCAQGLQVAGRTLEPSPAAMPNTPRALVRELQEVTDLSIGDIVDNAYSILNYRRHHGARYPDSMEPRGYRFRELFLMSVDADGNLKTFYETPAGVDPEKWTHFLRVLDRKECDSLRQYAVSGMVHREYGEAGTQAIREALRLRDGELRRFPPMSYVPFLELFPPEFPTLERTVGGQRR
;
A
#
# COMPACT_ATOMS: atom_id res chain seq x y z
N MET A 1 42.46 -15.42 -39.67
CA MET A 1 40.99 -15.59 -39.69
C MET A 1 40.51 -15.55 -38.25
N SER A 2 39.85 -14.45 -37.86
CA SER A 2 39.38 -14.24 -36.48
C SER A 2 38.16 -15.11 -36.20
N PRO A 3 38.06 -15.74 -35.02
CA PRO A 3 36.84 -16.45 -34.64
C PRO A 3 35.75 -15.41 -34.33
N VAL A 4 34.63 -15.55 -35.03
CA VAL A 4 33.39 -14.84 -34.74
C VAL A 4 32.91 -15.31 -33.38
N LEU A 5 32.94 -14.42 -32.39
CA LEU A 5 32.23 -14.62 -31.13
C LEU A 5 30.74 -14.48 -31.44
N GLU A 6 30.05 -15.62 -31.52
CA GLU A 6 28.59 -15.67 -31.51
C GLU A 6 28.10 -15.04 -30.21
N THR A 7 27.42 -13.89 -30.34
CA THR A 7 26.65 -13.30 -29.24
C THR A 7 25.58 -14.31 -28.82
N PRO A 8 25.49 -14.68 -27.53
CA PRO A 8 24.42 -15.55 -27.07
C PRO A 8 23.06 -14.91 -27.38
N PRO A 9 22.07 -15.70 -27.84
CA PRO A 9 20.73 -15.20 -28.09
C PRO A 9 20.12 -14.66 -26.80
N ASP A 10 19.41 -13.54 -26.95
CA ASP A 10 18.68 -12.79 -25.92
C ASP A 10 18.27 -13.65 -24.73
N ALA A 11 18.68 -13.18 -23.54
CA ALA A 11 18.00 -13.52 -22.30
C ALA A 11 16.53 -13.15 -22.49
N THR A 12 15.72 -14.16 -22.79
CA THR A 12 14.28 -14.03 -22.91
C THR A 12 13.79 -13.61 -21.53
N ASP A 13 13.44 -12.33 -21.39
CA ASP A 13 12.84 -11.76 -20.19
C ASP A 13 11.68 -12.67 -19.77
N ALA A 14 11.90 -13.39 -18.66
CA ALA A 14 10.81 -14.13 -18.04
C ALA A 14 9.65 -13.14 -17.80
N PRO A 15 8.39 -13.54 -18.09
CA PRO A 15 7.27 -12.62 -17.99
C PRO A 15 7.22 -12.00 -16.60
N GLU A 16 7.32 -10.67 -16.56
CA GLU A 16 7.33 -9.87 -15.35
C GLU A 16 6.12 -10.20 -14.48
N ARG A 17 6.35 -10.69 -13.26
CA ARG A 17 5.26 -11.10 -12.37
C ARG A 17 4.65 -9.87 -11.69
N LYS A 18 3.41 -9.55 -12.01
CA LYS A 18 2.65 -8.44 -11.42
C LYS A 18 1.99 -8.82 -10.07
N ALA A 19 1.65 -7.81 -9.28
CA ALA A 19 1.03 -7.98 -7.97
C ALA A 19 -0.31 -8.74 -8.08
N THR A 20 -0.51 -9.70 -7.18
CA THR A 20 -1.71 -10.55 -7.13
C THR A 20 -2.84 -9.83 -6.37
N PRO A 21 -4.09 -10.30 -6.41
CA PRO A 21 -5.19 -9.71 -5.62
C PRO A 21 -4.92 -9.63 -4.12
N HIS A 22 -4.11 -10.54 -3.57
CA HIS A 22 -3.77 -10.62 -2.15
C HIS A 22 -2.54 -9.79 -1.76
N THR A 23 -1.86 -9.17 -2.73
CA THR A 23 -0.70 -8.32 -2.43
C THR A 23 -1.17 -7.00 -1.82
N ALA A 24 -0.55 -6.56 -0.73
CA ALA A 24 -0.81 -5.24 -0.16
C ALA A 24 -0.33 -4.15 -1.12
N ILE A 25 -1.19 -3.21 -1.50
CA ILE A 25 -0.77 -2.07 -2.32
C ILE A 25 -1.38 -0.77 -1.83
N LEU A 26 -0.65 0.32 -2.04
CA LEU A 26 -1.01 1.68 -1.62
C LEU A 26 -2.03 2.33 -2.56
N GLU A 27 -2.04 1.93 -3.83
CA GLU A 27 -2.98 2.39 -4.85
C GLU A 27 -3.54 1.18 -5.63
N PRO A 28 -4.79 0.75 -5.31
CA PRO A 28 -5.45 -0.38 -5.95
C PRO A 28 -5.48 -0.33 -7.47
N ASP A 29 -5.68 0.86 -8.05
CA ASP A 29 -5.75 1.04 -9.50
C ASP A 29 -4.44 0.69 -10.21
N ARG A 30 -3.32 0.74 -9.50
CA ARG A 30 -1.98 0.47 -10.02
C ARG A 30 -1.49 -0.95 -9.74
N ARG A 31 -2.36 -1.84 -9.23
CA ARG A 31 -2.01 -3.25 -8.93
C ARG A 31 -1.35 -3.95 -10.11
N LYS A 32 -1.96 -3.81 -11.30
CA LYS A 32 -1.51 -4.48 -12.52
C LYS A 32 -0.19 -3.94 -13.05
N ASP A 33 0.17 -2.72 -12.64
CA ASP A 33 1.43 -2.06 -12.99
C ASP A 33 2.52 -2.31 -11.94
N THR A 34 2.15 -2.88 -10.78
CA THR A 34 3.08 -3.11 -9.67
C THR A 34 3.79 -4.46 -9.83
N GLU A 35 5.10 -4.45 -9.81
CA GLU A 35 5.94 -5.64 -9.75
C GLU A 35 5.74 -6.38 -8.43
N LEU A 36 5.46 -7.68 -8.48
CA LEU A 36 5.27 -8.50 -7.29
C LEU A 36 6.54 -8.58 -6.41
N PRO A 37 7.75 -8.79 -6.95
CA PRO A 37 8.95 -8.97 -6.11
C PRO A 37 9.42 -7.67 -5.44
N SER A 38 9.39 -6.56 -6.18
CA SER A 38 9.91 -5.27 -5.72
C SER A 38 8.85 -4.43 -5.01
N GLY A 39 7.59 -4.60 -5.38
CA GLY A 39 6.49 -3.72 -4.96
C GLY A 39 6.55 -2.33 -5.59
N LEU A 40 7.33 -2.17 -6.65
CA LEU A 40 7.53 -0.93 -7.38
C LEU A 40 6.67 -0.88 -8.63
N ILE A 41 6.40 0.33 -9.11
CA ILE A 41 5.82 0.62 -10.42
C ILE A 41 6.94 1.20 -11.28
N PRO A 42 7.35 0.52 -12.36
CA PRO A 42 8.34 1.03 -13.29
C PRO A 42 7.94 2.39 -13.87
N GLU A 43 8.92 3.25 -14.17
CA GLU A 43 8.68 4.60 -14.72
C GLU A 43 7.66 4.60 -15.86
N LYS A 44 7.84 3.73 -16.87
CA LYS A 44 6.96 3.62 -18.05
C LYS A 44 5.47 3.48 -17.70
N ASP A 45 5.17 2.72 -16.64
CA ASP A 45 3.79 2.44 -16.23
C ASP A 45 3.28 3.50 -15.26
N ALA A 46 4.16 4.02 -14.39
CA ALA A 46 3.87 5.12 -13.51
C ALA A 46 3.43 6.36 -14.31
N VAL A 47 4.24 6.83 -15.25
CA VAL A 47 3.95 8.05 -16.02
C VAL A 47 2.74 7.91 -16.94
N ARG A 48 2.46 6.70 -17.46
CA ARG A 48 1.26 6.41 -18.26
C ARG A 48 -0.03 6.73 -17.48
N MET A 49 -0.04 6.43 -16.18
CA MET A 49 -1.18 6.65 -15.31
C MET A 49 -1.29 8.10 -14.80
N ALA A 50 -0.24 8.92 -14.93
CA ALA A 50 -0.26 10.33 -14.49
C ALA A 50 -1.26 11.19 -15.30
N GLY A 51 -1.64 10.77 -16.50
CA GLY A 51 -2.67 11.42 -17.33
C GLY A 51 -4.11 11.00 -17.00
N TYR A 52 -4.33 9.97 -16.19
CA TYR A 52 -5.66 9.41 -15.95
C TYR A 52 -6.45 10.29 -14.96
N PRO A 53 -7.55 10.94 -15.37
CA PRO A 53 -8.35 11.79 -14.49
C PRO A 53 -9.21 10.97 -13.51
N GLY A 54 -9.32 9.66 -13.72
CA GLY A 54 -10.22 8.77 -13.01
C GLY A 54 -9.58 7.95 -11.90
N ILE A 55 -8.49 8.39 -11.26
CA ILE A 55 -7.91 7.65 -10.12
C ILE A 55 -9.01 7.47 -9.07
N MET A 56 -9.53 6.24 -8.95
CA MET A 56 -10.64 5.87 -8.09
C MET A 56 -10.04 5.20 -6.86
N TYR A 57 -10.19 5.82 -5.70
CA TYR A 57 -9.70 5.21 -4.47
C TYR A 57 -10.88 4.58 -3.70
N LEU A 58 -10.85 3.26 -3.51
CA LEU A 58 -11.87 2.50 -2.77
C LEU A 58 -13.32 2.73 -3.24
N GLY A 59 -13.53 2.89 -4.55
CA GLY A 59 -14.88 3.13 -5.12
C GLY A 59 -15.43 4.54 -4.88
N ILE A 60 -14.67 5.43 -4.24
CA ILE A 60 -15.01 6.84 -4.10
C ILE A 60 -14.41 7.58 -5.29
N ARG A 61 -15.28 8.15 -6.16
CA ARG A 61 -14.84 9.14 -7.14
C ARG A 61 -14.20 10.29 -6.37
N GLY A 62 -12.90 10.51 -6.55
CA GLY A 62 -12.28 11.77 -6.14
C GLY A 62 -12.96 12.90 -6.89
N LEU A 63 -13.96 13.53 -6.27
CA LEU A 63 -14.66 14.69 -6.83
C LEU A 63 -13.71 15.90 -6.90
N GLU A 64 -12.60 15.87 -6.16
CA GLU A 64 -11.50 16.82 -6.23
C GLU A 64 -10.16 16.10 -6.52
N PRO A 65 -9.31 16.64 -7.40
CA PRO A 65 -8.05 16.01 -7.76
C PRO A 65 -7.04 16.08 -6.61
N LEU A 66 -6.42 14.95 -6.24
CA LEU A 66 -5.28 14.88 -5.31
C LEU A 66 -4.00 15.57 -5.82
N ARG A 67 -4.06 16.14 -7.03
CA ARG A 67 -2.94 16.79 -7.69
C ARG A 67 -2.37 17.95 -6.86
N LEU A 68 -1.10 18.23 -7.10
CA LEU A 68 -0.39 19.39 -6.58
C LEU A 68 -0.07 20.29 -7.77
N GLY A 69 -0.98 21.22 -8.08
CA GLY A 69 -0.97 21.91 -9.36
C GLY A 69 -1.10 20.91 -10.51
N ASP A 70 -0.08 20.82 -11.36
CA ASP A 70 -0.03 19.87 -12.48
C ASP A 70 0.61 18.52 -12.11
N GLU A 71 1.16 18.37 -10.90
CA GLU A 71 1.86 17.16 -10.45
C GLU A 71 0.90 16.11 -9.86
N VAL A 72 1.24 14.83 -10.04
CA VAL A 72 0.48 13.69 -9.49
C VAL A 72 1.29 13.01 -8.37
N PRO A 73 0.82 13.02 -7.11
CA PRO A 73 1.52 12.34 -6.02
C PRO A 73 1.32 10.82 -6.05
N TYR A 74 2.42 10.10 -5.79
CA TYR A 74 2.46 8.65 -5.50
C TYR A 74 2.45 8.40 -3.99
N TYR A 75 3.19 9.23 -3.26
CA TYR A 75 3.17 9.30 -1.82
C TYR A 75 3.37 10.75 -1.36
N GLU A 76 2.80 11.07 -0.21
CA GLU A 76 3.14 12.26 0.58
C GLU A 76 3.27 11.79 2.02
N VAL A 77 4.46 11.94 2.58
CA VAL A 77 4.81 11.40 3.89
C VAL A 77 5.44 12.50 4.73
N ALA A 78 4.85 12.78 5.89
CA ALA A 78 5.43 13.68 6.86
C ALA A 78 6.28 12.88 7.85
N ILE A 79 7.52 13.32 8.08
CA ILE A 79 8.44 12.76 9.07
C ILE A 79 9.37 13.88 9.57
N HIS A 80 9.55 13.99 10.88
CA HIS A 80 10.42 14.99 11.53
C HIS A 80 10.24 16.42 11.00
N GLY A 81 8.98 16.85 10.85
CA GLY A 81 8.65 18.20 10.38
C GLY A 81 8.83 18.45 8.87
N THR A 82 9.22 17.43 8.10
CA THR A 82 9.45 17.51 6.66
C THR A 82 8.46 16.62 5.92
N VAL A 83 7.92 17.10 4.79
CA VAL A 83 7.05 16.33 3.91
C VAL A 83 7.83 15.88 2.70
N TYR A 84 7.97 14.57 2.52
CA TYR A 84 8.61 13.93 1.38
C TYR A 84 7.54 13.45 0.39
N ARG A 85 7.77 13.67 -0.90
CA ARG A 85 6.83 13.33 -1.96
C ARG A 85 7.52 12.63 -3.12
N GLY A 86 6.91 11.54 -3.58
CA GLY A 86 7.15 10.94 -4.89
C GLY A 86 6.10 11.45 -5.86
N LEU A 87 6.51 11.99 -7.00
CA LEU A 87 5.65 12.74 -7.92
C LEU A 87 5.85 12.26 -9.35
N ALA A 88 4.79 12.29 -10.16
CA ALA A 88 4.92 12.47 -11.59
C ALA A 88 4.76 13.96 -11.89
N ARG A 89 5.81 14.57 -12.44
CA ARG A 89 5.90 16.00 -12.76
C ARG A 89 5.89 16.20 -14.27
N PRO A 90 5.16 17.20 -14.80
CA PRO A 90 5.22 17.52 -16.22
C PRO A 90 6.65 17.84 -16.67
N VAL A 91 7.07 17.27 -17.80
CA VAL A 91 8.36 17.59 -18.40
C VAL A 91 8.31 19.02 -18.95
N PRO A 92 9.27 19.90 -18.59
CA PRO A 92 9.28 21.28 -19.09
C PRO A 92 9.25 21.34 -20.61
N GLY A 93 8.44 22.24 -21.16
CA GLY A 93 8.35 22.47 -22.61
C GLY A 93 7.45 21.50 -23.39
N GLN A 94 6.84 20.50 -22.74
CA GLN A 94 5.84 19.65 -23.41
C GLN A 94 4.46 20.32 -23.46
N SER A 95 3.82 20.28 -24.64
CA SER A 95 2.49 20.84 -24.87
C SER A 95 1.42 20.10 -24.06
N ARG A 96 0.45 20.85 -23.51
CA ARG A 96 -0.78 20.29 -22.90
C ARG A 96 -1.50 19.32 -23.85
N GLN A 97 -1.38 19.52 -25.17
CA GLN A 97 -2.00 18.74 -26.24
C GLN A 97 -1.20 17.52 -26.74
N ALA A 98 -0.03 17.20 -26.19
CA ALA A 98 0.71 16.01 -26.63
C ALA A 98 -0.14 14.72 -26.44
N ASP A 99 0.13 13.64 -27.17
CA ASP A 99 -0.66 12.41 -27.03
C ASP A 99 -0.48 11.86 -25.60
N THR A 100 -1.48 11.20 -25.03
CA THR A 100 -1.36 10.41 -23.78
C THR A 100 -0.29 9.32 -23.84
N ARG A 101 0.15 8.97 -25.06
CA ARG A 101 1.25 8.05 -25.33
C ARG A 101 2.63 8.71 -25.33
N ASP A 102 2.70 10.03 -25.42
CA ASP A 102 3.93 10.79 -25.30
C ASP A 102 4.20 11.07 -23.81
N LEU A 103 5.44 10.83 -23.37
CA LEU A 103 5.90 10.95 -21.98
C LEU A 103 5.83 12.42 -21.48
N LYS A 104 4.62 12.90 -21.21
CA LYS A 104 4.35 14.25 -20.68
C LYS A 104 4.89 14.46 -19.28
N TYR A 105 5.17 13.38 -18.57
CA TYR A 105 5.58 13.39 -17.18
C TYR A 105 6.88 12.63 -17.00
N GLY A 106 7.76 13.16 -16.15
CA GLY A 106 8.88 12.44 -15.55
C GLY A 106 8.61 12.17 -14.08
N LEU A 107 9.27 11.16 -13.53
CA LEU A 107 9.24 10.91 -12.09
C LEU A 107 10.17 11.87 -11.34
N ALA A 108 9.75 12.32 -10.17
CA ALA A 108 10.53 13.23 -9.33
C ALA A 108 10.32 12.95 -7.84
N ARG A 109 11.31 13.31 -7.03
CA ARG A 109 11.21 13.39 -5.57
C ARG A 109 11.22 14.85 -5.15
N SER A 110 10.51 15.18 -4.07
CA SER A 110 10.61 16.51 -3.45
C SER A 110 10.49 16.42 -1.93
N CYS A 111 11.02 17.43 -1.24
CA CYS A 111 10.75 17.62 0.18
C CYS A 111 10.44 19.08 0.52
N ALA A 112 9.59 19.29 1.54
CA ALA A 112 9.17 20.62 1.99
C ALA A 112 9.10 20.69 3.52
N GLN A 113 9.45 21.85 4.10
CA GLN A 113 9.30 22.13 5.53
C GLN A 113 7.85 22.56 5.84
N GLY A 114 6.89 21.66 5.60
CA GLY A 114 5.47 21.89 5.85
C GLY A 114 4.55 21.33 4.77
N LEU A 115 3.28 21.15 5.13
CA LEU A 115 2.26 20.47 4.30
C LEU A 115 1.95 21.20 2.99
N GLN A 116 1.86 22.53 3.03
CA GLN A 116 1.45 23.36 1.90
C GLN A 116 2.57 24.31 1.43
N VAL A 117 3.81 23.96 1.74
CA VAL A 117 4.99 24.74 1.38
C VAL A 117 5.57 24.19 0.07
N ALA A 118 6.08 25.08 -0.79
CA ALA A 118 6.81 24.70 -1.98
C ALA A 118 8.00 23.81 -1.62
N GLY A 119 8.10 22.66 -2.27
CA GLY A 119 9.19 21.72 -2.02
C GLY A 119 10.42 22.01 -2.86
N ARG A 120 11.60 21.63 -2.34
CA ARG A 120 12.80 21.47 -3.16
C ARG A 120 12.78 20.10 -3.83
N THR A 121 13.18 20.04 -5.09
CA THR A 121 13.38 18.76 -5.79
C THR A 121 14.61 18.05 -5.23
N LEU A 122 14.51 16.73 -5.13
CA LEU A 122 15.61 15.85 -4.72
C LEU A 122 16.14 15.12 -5.94
N GLU A 123 17.46 15.06 -6.06
CA GLU A 123 18.17 14.30 -7.08
C GLU A 123 18.85 13.06 -6.47
N PRO A 124 19.01 11.96 -7.23
CA PRO A 124 18.50 11.77 -8.58
C PRO A 124 16.98 11.56 -8.61
N SER A 125 16.40 11.85 -9.77
CA SER A 125 15.03 11.46 -10.08
C SER A 125 14.88 9.92 -10.04
N PRO A 126 13.80 9.38 -9.44
CA PRO A 126 13.64 7.94 -9.28
C PRO A 126 13.24 7.26 -10.60
N ALA A 127 13.73 6.03 -10.82
CA ALA A 127 13.38 5.21 -11.98
C ALA A 127 12.07 4.40 -11.81
N ALA A 128 11.50 4.40 -10.60
CA ALA A 128 10.27 3.69 -10.26
C ALA A 128 9.61 4.34 -9.04
N MET A 129 8.34 4.02 -8.78
CA MET A 129 7.59 4.52 -7.62
C MET A 129 7.11 3.38 -6.73
N PRO A 130 7.14 3.53 -5.38
CA PRO A 130 6.63 2.50 -4.50
C PRO A 130 5.11 2.40 -4.56
N ASN A 131 4.60 1.17 -4.59
CA ASN A 131 3.17 0.90 -4.44
C ASN A 131 2.87 -0.20 -3.42
N THR A 132 3.86 -0.67 -2.66
CA THR A 132 3.64 -1.50 -1.47
C THR A 132 4.14 -0.77 -0.24
N PRO A 133 3.63 -1.11 0.96
CA PRO A 133 4.12 -0.48 2.19
C PRO A 133 5.63 -0.73 2.41
N ARG A 134 6.11 -1.94 2.09
CA ARG A 134 7.54 -2.29 2.17
C ARG A 134 8.40 -1.47 1.20
N ALA A 135 7.95 -1.32 -0.05
CA ALA A 135 8.66 -0.51 -1.03
C ALA A 135 8.71 0.97 -0.62
N LEU A 136 7.62 1.49 -0.03
CA LEU A 136 7.57 2.87 0.46
C LEU A 136 8.56 3.11 1.60
N VAL A 137 8.70 2.18 2.54
CA VAL A 137 9.70 2.32 3.62
C VAL A 137 11.12 2.32 3.07
N ARG A 138 11.42 1.47 2.08
CA ARG A 138 12.74 1.46 1.41
C ARG A 138 13.02 2.77 0.68
N GLU A 139 12.04 3.28 -0.06
CA GLU A 139 12.11 4.60 -0.71
C GLU A 139 12.39 5.70 0.32
N LEU A 140 11.69 5.70 1.46
CA LEU A 140 11.90 6.68 2.52
C LEU A 140 13.28 6.56 3.15
N GLN A 141 13.78 5.34 3.35
CA GLN A 141 15.14 5.11 3.84
C GLN A 141 16.18 5.70 2.88
N GLU A 142 16.00 5.54 1.56
CA GLU A 142 16.89 6.12 0.55
C GLU A 142 16.88 7.65 0.54
N VAL A 143 15.71 8.28 0.68
CA VAL A 143 15.59 9.76 0.56
C VAL A 143 15.82 10.51 1.87
N THR A 144 15.82 9.81 3.01
CA THR A 144 15.95 10.42 4.34
C THR A 144 17.19 9.97 5.12
N ASP A 145 17.84 8.87 4.71
CA ASP A 145 18.90 8.18 5.47
C ASP A 145 18.48 7.72 6.88
N LEU A 146 17.17 7.71 7.18
CA LEU A 146 16.66 7.29 8.48
C LEU A 146 16.57 5.77 8.58
N SER A 147 16.67 5.25 9.81
CA SER A 147 16.45 3.84 10.07
C SER A 147 15.00 3.41 9.82
N ILE A 148 14.78 2.13 9.49
CA ILE A 148 13.44 1.56 9.32
C ILE A 148 12.57 1.81 10.57
N GLY A 149 13.13 1.61 11.77
CA GLY A 149 12.43 1.85 13.04
C GLY A 149 11.97 3.29 13.17
N ASP A 150 12.85 4.24 12.88
CA ASP A 150 12.52 5.66 12.95
C ASP A 150 11.44 6.06 11.92
N ILE A 151 11.50 5.51 10.71
CA ILE A 151 10.46 5.73 9.68
C ILE A 151 9.12 5.17 10.15
N VAL A 152 9.07 3.91 10.59
CA VAL A 152 7.82 3.26 11.01
C VAL A 152 7.18 4.02 12.18
N ASP A 153 7.99 4.59 13.06
CA ASP A 153 7.54 5.22 14.30
C ASP A 153 7.15 6.67 14.11
N ASN A 154 7.75 7.38 13.15
CA ASN A 154 7.57 8.82 13.01
C ASN A 154 6.97 9.26 11.66
N ALA A 155 6.78 8.36 10.70
CA ALA A 155 6.16 8.69 9.43
C ALA A 155 4.62 8.71 9.49
N TYR A 156 4.02 9.71 8.85
CA TYR A 156 2.59 9.88 8.69
C TYR A 156 2.21 9.99 7.21
N SER A 157 1.21 9.23 6.77
CA SER A 157 0.75 9.23 5.38
C SER A 157 -0.24 10.36 5.11
N ILE A 158 0.27 11.49 4.64
CA ILE A 158 -0.53 12.67 4.27
C ILE A 158 -1.40 12.37 3.06
N LEU A 159 -0.90 11.63 2.08
CA LEU A 159 -1.68 11.30 0.88
C LEU A 159 -2.92 10.46 1.22
N ASN A 160 -2.81 9.47 2.12
CA ASN A 160 -3.97 8.70 2.56
C ASN A 160 -4.95 9.54 3.38
N TYR A 161 -4.46 10.48 4.20
CA TYR A 161 -5.34 11.45 4.84
C TYR A 161 -6.15 12.23 3.80
N ARG A 162 -5.46 12.85 2.83
CA ARG A 162 -6.11 13.62 1.77
C ARG A 162 -7.14 12.76 1.03
N ARG A 163 -6.82 11.50 0.70
CA ARG A 163 -7.76 10.55 0.07
C ARG A 163 -9.04 10.37 0.87
N HIS A 164 -8.93 10.10 2.17
CA HIS A 164 -10.08 9.84 3.03
C HIS A 164 -10.87 11.11 3.39
N HIS A 165 -10.27 12.29 3.22
CA HIS A 165 -10.83 13.58 3.62
C HIS A 165 -11.07 14.53 2.43
N GLY A 166 -11.30 13.99 1.24
CA GLY A 166 -11.70 14.77 0.06
C GLY A 166 -10.62 15.75 -0.41
N ALA A 167 -9.40 15.25 -0.60
CA ALA A 167 -8.19 15.98 -1.01
C ALA A 167 -7.66 17.07 -0.04
N ARG A 168 -8.34 17.30 1.10
CA ARG A 168 -7.94 18.30 2.10
C ARG A 168 -6.69 17.90 2.86
N TYR A 169 -5.79 18.85 3.06
CA TYR A 169 -4.64 18.69 3.94
C TYR A 169 -5.08 18.62 5.41
N PRO A 170 -4.38 17.85 6.26
CA PRO A 170 -4.58 17.90 7.70
C PRO A 170 -4.07 19.24 8.29
N ASP A 171 -4.57 19.59 9.47
CA ASP A 171 -4.12 20.80 10.20
C ASP A 171 -2.74 20.63 10.85
N SER A 172 -2.20 19.40 10.85
CA SER A 172 -0.90 19.05 11.43
C SER A 172 -0.20 18.00 10.58
N MET A 173 1.14 17.96 10.66
CA MET A 173 1.98 16.92 10.05
C MET A 173 1.83 15.54 10.72
N GLU A 174 1.14 15.47 11.86
CA GLU A 174 0.90 14.24 12.62
C GLU A 174 -0.60 13.91 12.70
N PRO A 175 -1.29 13.69 11.57
CA PRO A 175 -2.72 13.35 11.60
C PRO A 175 -2.94 12.00 12.29
N ARG A 176 -3.81 11.99 13.32
CA ARG A 176 -4.16 10.79 14.09
C ARG A 176 -4.74 9.69 13.19
N GLY A 177 -4.29 8.45 13.39
CA GLY A 177 -4.74 7.29 12.61
C GLY A 177 -4.07 7.13 11.25
N TYR A 178 -3.11 8.00 10.92
CA TYR A 178 -2.36 7.96 9.65
C TYR A 178 -0.86 7.75 9.86
N ARG A 179 -0.43 7.42 11.09
CA ARG A 179 0.94 6.97 11.35
C ARG A 179 1.18 5.64 10.64
N PHE A 180 2.36 5.43 10.08
CA PHE A 180 2.68 4.23 9.28
C PHE A 180 2.43 2.93 10.05
N ARG A 181 2.88 2.87 11.31
CA ARG A 181 2.64 1.77 12.23
C ARG A 181 1.15 1.35 12.29
N GLU A 182 0.24 2.31 12.31
CA GLU A 182 -1.21 2.12 12.48
C GLU A 182 -1.92 1.90 11.14
N LEU A 183 -1.61 2.74 10.16
CA LEU A 183 -2.25 2.76 8.85
C LEU A 183 -1.82 1.58 7.99
N PHE A 184 -0.52 1.27 7.99
CA PHE A 184 0.08 0.23 7.18
C PHE A 184 0.41 -1.04 7.96
N LEU A 185 -0.04 -1.14 9.22
CA LEU A 185 0.17 -2.29 10.10
C LEU A 185 1.63 -2.75 10.04
N MET A 186 2.52 -1.84 10.40
CA MET A 186 3.96 -2.03 10.35
C MET A 186 4.53 -2.22 11.74
N SER A 187 5.51 -3.11 11.87
CA SER A 187 6.36 -3.20 13.05
C SER A 187 7.79 -3.48 12.62
N VAL A 188 8.72 -3.28 13.55
CA VAL A 188 10.13 -3.64 13.36
C VAL A 188 10.48 -4.70 14.39
N ASP A 189 11.13 -5.77 13.95
CA ASP A 189 11.58 -6.81 14.86
C ASP A 189 12.91 -6.44 15.56
N ALA A 190 13.37 -7.33 16.45
CA ALA A 190 14.57 -7.11 17.25
C ALA A 190 15.83 -6.95 16.40
N ASP A 191 15.83 -7.49 15.17
CA ASP A 191 16.95 -7.43 14.23
C ASP A 191 16.86 -6.19 13.31
N GLY A 192 15.85 -5.34 13.48
CA GLY A 192 15.65 -4.15 12.67
C GLY A 192 14.90 -4.40 11.35
N ASN A 193 14.35 -5.60 11.13
CA ASN A 193 13.64 -5.90 9.89
C ASN A 193 12.19 -5.43 9.94
N LEU A 194 11.73 -4.88 8.82
CA LEU A 194 10.33 -4.48 8.64
C LEU A 194 9.42 -5.72 8.55
N LYS A 195 8.44 -5.79 9.45
CA LYS A 195 7.29 -6.68 9.38
C LYS A 195 6.06 -5.88 8.95
N THR A 196 5.38 -6.33 7.91
CA THR A 196 4.09 -5.78 7.48
C THR A 196 3.01 -6.83 7.67
N PHE A 197 1.92 -6.48 8.34
CA PHE A 197 0.81 -7.42 8.57
C PHE A 197 -0.17 -7.47 7.41
N TYR A 198 0.18 -6.91 6.24
CA TYR A 198 -0.56 -7.19 5.02
C TYR A 198 0.02 -8.38 4.24
N GLU A 199 1.20 -8.87 4.61
CA GLU A 199 1.75 -10.13 4.10
C GLU A 199 1.11 -11.30 4.87
N THR A 200 0.73 -12.36 4.15
CA THR A 200 0.13 -13.55 4.76
C THR A 200 1.15 -14.25 5.67
N PRO A 201 0.85 -14.45 6.96
CA PRO A 201 1.73 -15.18 7.86
C PRO A 201 1.95 -16.62 7.37
N ALA A 202 3.14 -17.16 7.62
CA ALA A 202 3.47 -18.53 7.24
C ALA A 202 2.45 -19.53 7.82
N GLY A 203 1.94 -20.42 6.97
CA GLY A 203 0.94 -21.43 7.37
C GLY A 203 -0.50 -20.92 7.47
N VAL A 204 -0.76 -19.63 7.20
CA VAL A 204 -2.11 -19.07 7.12
C VAL A 204 -2.60 -19.10 5.67
N ASP A 205 -3.88 -19.45 5.49
CA ASP A 205 -4.53 -19.37 4.19
C ASP A 205 -4.60 -17.89 3.68
N PRO A 206 -4.09 -17.58 2.47
CA PRO A 206 -4.07 -16.20 1.96
C PRO A 206 -5.44 -15.57 1.77
N GLU A 207 -6.46 -16.34 1.40
CA GLU A 207 -7.83 -15.82 1.21
C GLU A 207 -8.45 -15.43 2.54
N LYS A 208 -8.29 -16.31 3.54
CA LYS A 208 -8.73 -16.09 4.90
C LYS A 208 -8.01 -14.88 5.54
N TRP A 209 -6.70 -14.75 5.33
CA TRP A 209 -5.94 -13.58 5.77
C TRP A 209 -6.43 -12.29 5.11
N THR A 210 -6.66 -12.33 3.79
CA THR A 210 -7.21 -11.19 3.05
C THR A 210 -8.58 -10.79 3.59
N HIS A 211 -9.43 -11.77 3.92
CA HIS A 211 -10.73 -11.52 4.52
C HIS A 211 -10.62 -10.91 5.92
N PHE A 212 -9.69 -11.41 6.76
CA PHE A 212 -9.36 -10.79 8.04
C PHE A 212 -8.99 -9.32 7.90
N LEU A 213 -8.09 -8.98 6.97
CA LEU A 213 -7.68 -7.59 6.75
C LEU A 213 -8.86 -6.69 6.34
N ARG A 214 -9.78 -7.19 5.50
CA ARG A 214 -11.00 -6.45 5.14
C ARG A 214 -11.91 -6.21 6.34
N VAL A 215 -12.05 -7.19 7.24
CA VAL A 215 -12.84 -7.03 8.47
C VAL A 215 -12.14 -6.04 9.42
N LEU A 216 -10.81 -6.08 9.52
CA LEU A 216 -10.00 -5.15 10.30
C LEU A 216 -10.15 -3.69 9.82
N ASP A 217 -10.34 -3.47 8.52
CA ASP A 217 -10.57 -2.14 7.95
C ASP A 217 -11.99 -1.60 8.22
N ARG A 218 -12.93 -2.43 8.70
CA ARG A 218 -14.25 -1.96 9.15
C ARG A 218 -14.10 -1.21 10.47
N LYS A 219 -14.69 -0.01 10.56
CA LYS A 219 -14.65 0.78 11.81
C LYS A 219 -15.37 0.02 12.94
N GLU A 220 -14.73 -0.02 14.10
CA GLU A 220 -15.27 -0.51 15.38
C GLU A 220 -15.93 -1.89 15.32
N CYS A 221 -15.12 -2.95 15.22
CA CYS A 221 -15.59 -4.33 15.28
C CYS A 221 -15.20 -5.03 16.59
N ASP A 222 -16.02 -4.86 17.64
CA ASP A 222 -15.78 -5.53 18.93
C ASP A 222 -15.76 -7.06 18.78
N SER A 223 -16.59 -7.61 17.90
CA SER A 223 -16.58 -9.03 17.56
C SER A 223 -15.21 -9.52 17.08
N LEU A 224 -14.47 -8.69 16.32
CA LEU A 224 -13.14 -9.06 15.83
C LEU A 224 -12.13 -9.11 16.98
N ARG A 225 -12.26 -8.20 17.95
CA ARG A 225 -11.40 -8.12 19.14
C ARG A 225 -11.65 -9.30 20.08
N GLN A 226 -12.91 -9.64 20.32
CA GLN A 226 -13.31 -10.81 21.08
C GLN A 226 -12.87 -12.12 20.39
N TYR A 227 -12.94 -12.18 19.06
CA TYR A 227 -12.45 -13.32 18.28
C TYR A 227 -10.93 -13.49 18.41
N ALA A 228 -10.16 -12.40 18.34
CA ALA A 228 -8.70 -12.42 18.42
C ALA A 228 -8.14 -12.93 19.76
N VAL A 229 -8.94 -12.88 20.83
CA VAL A 229 -8.58 -13.44 22.14
C VAL A 229 -9.27 -14.77 22.45
N SER A 230 -10.10 -15.29 21.53
CA SER A 230 -10.75 -16.61 21.67
C SER A 230 -9.76 -17.77 21.49
N GLY A 231 -10.16 -18.99 21.85
CA GLY A 231 -9.42 -20.21 21.49
C GLY A 231 -9.55 -20.58 20.00
N MET A 232 -10.58 -20.08 19.31
CA MET A 232 -10.86 -20.42 17.92
C MET A 232 -9.79 -19.87 16.97
N VAL A 233 -9.32 -18.64 17.21
CA VAL A 233 -8.27 -18.03 16.38
C VAL A 233 -7.01 -18.90 16.30
N HIS A 234 -6.60 -19.52 17.41
CA HIS A 234 -5.44 -20.41 17.44
C HIS A 234 -5.66 -21.68 16.62
N ARG A 235 -6.86 -22.27 16.72
CA ARG A 235 -7.24 -23.44 15.93
C ARG A 235 -7.27 -23.14 14.43
N GLU A 236 -7.72 -21.94 14.06
CA GLU A 236 -8.02 -21.57 12.68
C GLU A 236 -6.89 -20.88 11.91
N TYR A 237 -5.97 -20.24 12.62
CA TYR A 237 -4.85 -19.45 12.06
C TYR A 237 -3.48 -19.95 12.55
N GLY A 238 -3.45 -20.96 13.43
CA GLY A 238 -2.23 -21.42 14.08
C GLY A 238 -1.61 -20.36 15.00
N GLU A 239 -0.43 -20.66 15.53
CA GLU A 239 0.28 -19.76 16.44
C GLU A 239 0.72 -18.47 15.75
N ALA A 240 1.42 -18.58 14.61
CA ALA A 240 1.94 -17.44 13.87
C ALA A 240 0.81 -16.49 13.42
N GLY A 241 -0.28 -17.04 12.87
CA GLY A 241 -1.43 -16.24 12.47
C GLY A 241 -2.15 -15.60 13.65
N THR A 242 -2.27 -16.30 14.78
CA THR A 242 -2.85 -15.71 16.01
C THR A 242 -2.04 -14.52 16.52
N GLN A 243 -0.71 -14.65 16.55
CA GLN A 243 0.17 -13.56 16.95
C GLN A 243 0.05 -12.37 15.99
N ALA A 244 0.01 -12.63 14.68
CA ALA A 244 -0.17 -11.60 13.66
C ALA A 244 -1.52 -10.87 13.77
N ILE A 245 -2.63 -11.58 14.01
CA ILE A 245 -3.96 -10.98 14.23
C ILE A 245 -3.94 -10.04 15.43
N ARG A 246 -3.40 -10.53 16.55
CA ARG A 246 -3.33 -9.75 17.79
C ARG A 246 -2.46 -8.52 17.64
N GLU A 247 -1.34 -8.64 16.94
CA GLU A 247 -0.45 -7.51 16.69
C GLU A 247 -1.09 -6.50 15.73
N ALA A 248 -1.71 -6.94 14.64
CA ALA A 248 -2.42 -6.06 13.71
C ALA A 248 -3.53 -5.24 14.42
N LEU A 249 -4.33 -5.89 15.26
CA LEU A 249 -5.34 -5.21 16.08
C LEU A 249 -4.70 -4.28 17.13
N ARG A 250 -3.58 -4.68 17.74
CA ARG A 250 -2.86 -3.83 18.70
C ARG A 250 -2.37 -2.54 18.05
N LEU A 251 -1.87 -2.63 16.83
CA LEU A 251 -1.40 -1.49 16.05
C LEU A 251 -2.55 -0.57 15.63
N ARG A 252 -3.75 -1.11 15.43
CA ARG A 252 -4.94 -0.35 14.98
C ARG A 252 -5.71 0.30 16.14
N ASP A 253 -5.91 -0.45 17.22
CA ASP A 253 -6.85 -0.11 18.31
C ASP A 253 -6.17 0.08 19.68
N GLY A 254 -4.88 -0.26 19.81
CA GLY A 254 -4.19 -0.26 21.10
C GLY A 254 -4.43 -1.54 21.91
N GLU A 255 -4.97 -1.43 23.13
CA GLU A 255 -5.02 -2.58 24.05
C GLU A 255 -6.18 -3.55 23.78
N LEU A 256 -5.83 -4.78 23.38
CA LEU A 256 -6.79 -5.88 23.14
C LEU A 256 -7.37 -6.53 24.40
N ARG A 257 -6.68 -6.45 25.55
CA ARG A 257 -7.00 -7.26 26.74
C ARG A 257 -8.30 -6.88 27.45
N ARG A 258 -8.99 -5.83 26.98
CA ARG A 258 -10.23 -5.33 27.58
C ARG A 258 -11.47 -6.09 27.11
N PHE A 259 -11.35 -6.92 26.07
CA PHE A 259 -12.49 -7.62 25.47
C PHE A 259 -12.64 -9.04 26.02
N PRO A 260 -13.86 -9.48 26.41
CA PRO A 260 -14.10 -10.86 26.81
C PRO A 260 -13.90 -11.80 25.59
N PRO A 261 -13.38 -13.02 25.80
CA PRO A 261 -13.22 -13.96 24.69
C PRO A 261 -14.57 -14.40 24.13
N MET A 262 -14.66 -14.43 22.81
CA MET A 262 -15.85 -14.96 22.14
C MET A 262 -15.99 -16.47 22.35
N SER A 263 -17.24 -16.93 22.39
CA SER A 263 -17.61 -18.34 22.25
C SER A 263 -16.99 -18.97 20.99
N TYR A 264 -16.91 -20.31 20.93
CA TYR A 264 -16.33 -21.06 19.81
C TYR A 264 -17.12 -20.87 18.49
N VAL A 265 -16.95 -19.73 17.83
CA VAL A 265 -17.55 -19.39 16.53
C VAL A 265 -16.43 -19.26 15.49
N PRO A 266 -16.47 -20.02 14.37
CA PRO A 266 -15.52 -19.90 13.27
C PRO A 266 -15.49 -18.50 12.65
N PHE A 267 -14.33 -18.08 12.13
CA PHE A 267 -14.13 -16.76 11.56
C PHE A 267 -15.11 -16.42 10.42
N LEU A 268 -15.33 -17.35 9.49
CA LEU A 268 -16.22 -17.15 8.34
C LEU A 268 -17.71 -17.19 8.71
N GLU A 269 -18.06 -17.80 9.83
CA GLU A 269 -19.43 -17.76 10.36
C GLU A 269 -19.68 -16.40 11.04
N LEU A 270 -18.70 -15.92 11.80
CA LEU A 270 -18.76 -14.61 12.45
C LEU A 270 -18.69 -13.45 11.46
N PHE A 271 -17.89 -13.61 10.42
CA PHE A 271 -17.69 -12.64 9.35
C PHE A 271 -17.93 -13.31 8.00
N PRO A 272 -19.18 -13.46 7.57
CA PRO A 272 -19.46 -14.02 6.25
C PRO A 272 -18.85 -13.14 5.15
N PRO A 273 -18.27 -13.75 4.10
CA PRO A 273 -17.75 -13.00 2.96
C PRO A 273 -18.89 -12.26 2.25
N GLU A 274 -18.70 -10.97 1.98
CA GLU A 274 -19.71 -10.09 1.35
C GLU A 274 -19.83 -10.26 -0.18
N PHE A 275 -19.34 -11.36 -0.74
CA PHE A 275 -19.52 -11.58 -2.18
C PHE A 275 -20.96 -12.00 -2.45
N PRO A 276 -21.64 -11.44 -3.47
CA PRO A 276 -22.83 -12.09 -3.99
C PRO A 276 -22.41 -13.47 -4.48
N THR A 277 -22.95 -14.52 -3.86
CA THR A 277 -22.82 -15.88 -4.37
C THR A 277 -23.40 -15.86 -5.79
N LEU A 278 -22.54 -16.02 -6.78
CA LEU A 278 -22.95 -16.07 -8.18
C LEU A 278 -23.50 -17.48 -8.41
N GLU A 279 -24.78 -17.67 -8.11
CA GLU A 279 -25.46 -18.92 -8.42
C GLU A 279 -25.40 -19.14 -9.93
N ARG A 280 -24.81 -20.25 -10.36
CA ARG A 280 -24.73 -20.63 -11.76
C ARG A 280 -25.13 -22.08 -11.93
N THR A 281 -25.94 -22.34 -12.95
CA THR A 281 -26.27 -23.70 -13.33
C THR A 281 -25.14 -24.27 -14.18
N VAL A 282 -24.37 -25.22 -13.63
CA VAL A 282 -23.34 -25.97 -14.38
C VAL A 282 -23.83 -27.40 -14.54
N GLY A 283 -24.04 -27.84 -15.78
CA GLY A 283 -24.50 -29.20 -16.08
C GLY A 283 -25.90 -29.52 -15.54
N GLY A 284 -26.79 -28.52 -15.42
CA GLY A 284 -28.15 -28.71 -14.91
C GLY A 284 -28.28 -28.72 -13.39
N GLN A 285 -27.19 -28.54 -12.64
CA GLN A 285 -27.22 -28.42 -11.18
C GLN A 285 -26.91 -26.99 -10.75
N ARG A 286 -27.68 -26.50 -9.78
CA ARG A 286 -27.50 -25.19 -9.13
C ARG A 286 -26.26 -25.26 -8.23
N ARG A 287 -25.28 -24.38 -8.45
CA ARG A 287 -24.05 -24.24 -7.64
C ARG A 287 -23.76 -22.79 -7.35
#